data_AF-A0A382AWN2-F1
#
_entry.id   AF-A0A382AWN2-F1
#
_cell.length_a   1.000
_cell.length_b   1.000
_cell.length_c   1.000
_cell.angle_alpha   90.00
_cell.angle_beta   90.00
_cell.angle_gamma   90.00
#
_symmetry.space_group_name_H-M   'P 1'
#
loop_
_entity.id
_entity.type
_entity.pdbx_description
1 polymer ?
#
loop_
_entity_poly.entity_id
_entity_poly.type
_entity_poly.pdbx_seq_one_letter_code
_entity_poly.pdbx_strand_id
1 'polypeptide(L)'
;MDIKTGKKFVREKNYLEAEKIFLNLLNKDKDLMLVNYFLGIIYFELQNYKKSKFHYESSLKFNTNSKEILINLAYLEQSYGKLEEAKDIYQKLLTLNPYYIETYYRIYLLNSDYLKEEYKRFFLEIANKENIILHERALANYLLSKIEKKKDEYKSEIDYLKKSHIDIFNSKKNYNLQSNFYYQEIISKKYEEIIFSNVKKKNFNFEKSFPIFIVGLPRSGSTLVETILSDNDKIKGLGENYVINMAVLNQISGKIFANNFDKKNFELSIDCPELESFVLKKFSNLFEFNENIRFVDKTLENFFNIDIILNLFPNAKFLHCFRNLNDAVIAIFQSLLPTLSWTHNLDDITNYIDDYLKIIKYFKKKYPDKIMDIKLENLTENNEKIGKKIFNFCNLDWSNKSLNFSKKKDLQIKTTSNVQLREKVTKYDYDKYKQYKFILNDYTKKYKWL
;
A
#
# COMPACT_ATOMS: atom_id res chain seq x y z
N MET A 1 31.27 2.88 9.03
CA MET A 1 29.90 2.32 9.01
C MET A 1 29.92 1.04 8.20
N ASP A 2 29.18 0.03 8.65
CA ASP A 2 29.17 -1.33 8.08
C ASP A 2 27.86 -1.63 7.34
N ILE A 3 27.84 -2.77 6.61
CA ILE A 3 26.66 -3.23 5.87
C ILE A 3 25.45 -3.48 6.78
N LYS A 4 25.69 -3.94 8.01
CA LYS A 4 24.63 -4.23 8.98
C LYS A 4 23.84 -2.96 9.32
N THR A 5 24.53 -1.83 9.49
CA THR A 5 23.93 -0.51 9.71
C THR A 5 23.14 -0.05 8.49
N GLY A 6 23.71 -0.18 7.29
CA GLY A 6 22.99 0.14 6.03
C GLY A 6 21.69 -0.67 5.89
N LYS A 7 21.75 -1.99 6.11
CA LYS A 7 20.57 -2.89 6.11
C LYS A 7 19.53 -2.49 7.15
N LYS A 8 19.93 -2.00 8.31
CA LYS A 8 19.02 -1.51 9.36
C LYS A 8 18.27 -0.28 8.87
N PHE A 9 18.97 0.70 8.30
CA PHE A 9 18.34 1.90 7.76
C PHE A 9 17.38 1.62 6.60
N VAL A 10 17.70 0.67 5.71
CA VAL A 10 16.73 0.25 4.66
C VAL A 10 15.45 -0.31 5.29
N ARG A 11 15.56 -1.17 6.31
CA ARG A 11 14.40 -1.73 7.02
C ARG A 11 13.57 -0.66 7.73
N GLU A 12 14.22 0.38 8.24
CA GLU A 12 13.57 1.53 8.88
C GLU A 12 13.08 2.59 7.87
N LYS A 13 13.21 2.33 6.56
CA LYS A 13 12.92 3.27 5.46
C LYS A 13 13.68 4.60 5.59
N ASN A 14 14.85 4.59 6.20
CA ASN A 14 15.75 5.72 6.31
C ASN A 14 16.71 5.73 5.10
N TYR A 15 16.15 5.96 3.91
CA TYR A 15 16.83 5.67 2.64
C TYR A 15 18.05 6.55 2.36
N LEU A 16 18.04 7.84 2.72
CA LEU A 16 19.20 8.71 2.52
C LEU A 16 20.40 8.30 3.39
N GLU A 17 20.17 7.94 4.65
CA GLU A 17 21.24 7.46 5.53
C GLU A 17 21.75 6.08 5.09
N ALA A 18 20.86 5.21 4.61
CA ALA A 18 21.27 3.96 3.98
C ALA A 18 22.12 4.21 2.72
N GLU A 19 21.70 5.14 1.84
CA GLU A 19 22.41 5.50 0.61
C GLU A 19 23.83 5.96 0.91
N LYS A 20 24.02 6.89 1.87
CA LYS A 20 25.34 7.36 2.30
C LYS A 20 26.26 6.21 2.71
N ILE A 21 25.74 5.24 3.48
CA ILE A 21 26.51 4.07 3.90
C ILE A 21 26.90 3.22 2.69
N PHE A 22 25.94 2.89 1.83
CA PHE A 22 26.20 2.02 0.69
C PHE A 22 27.09 2.67 -0.38
N LEU A 23 26.99 3.97 -0.64
CA LEU A 23 27.92 4.68 -1.53
C LEU A 23 29.34 4.71 -0.98
N ASN A 24 29.51 4.90 0.33
CA ASN A 24 30.83 4.81 0.97
C ASN A 24 31.42 3.39 0.90
N LEU A 25 30.60 2.35 1.02
CA LEU A 25 31.05 0.96 0.86
C LEU A 25 31.38 0.64 -0.61
N LEU A 26 30.60 1.17 -1.55
CA LEU A 26 30.83 1.07 -2.99
C LEU A 26 32.20 1.67 -3.35
N ASN A 27 32.51 2.86 -2.84
CA ASN A 27 33.81 3.54 -3.05
C ASN A 27 35.01 2.79 -2.45
N LYS A 28 34.77 1.81 -1.57
CA LYS A 28 35.82 0.99 -0.94
C LYS A 28 35.91 -0.40 -1.56
N ASP A 29 35.20 -0.66 -2.66
CA ASP A 29 35.09 -1.95 -3.34
C ASP A 29 34.71 -3.12 -2.42
N LYS A 30 33.91 -2.86 -1.38
CA LYS A 30 33.47 -3.88 -0.41
C LYS A 30 32.12 -4.45 -0.77
N ASP A 31 32.01 -5.78 -0.81
CA ASP A 31 30.75 -6.51 -0.97
C ASP A 31 29.90 -6.00 -2.15
N LEU A 32 30.55 -5.72 -3.28
CA LEU A 32 29.99 -5.00 -4.43
C LEU A 32 28.64 -5.55 -4.89
N MET A 33 28.44 -6.87 -4.89
CA MET A 33 27.15 -7.49 -5.21
C MET A 33 26.05 -6.99 -4.27
N LEU A 34 26.27 -7.11 -2.96
CA LEU A 34 25.28 -6.79 -1.93
C LEU A 34 25.03 -5.29 -1.82
N VAL A 35 26.08 -4.48 -1.94
CA VAL A 35 25.98 -3.02 -1.94
C VAL A 35 25.14 -2.53 -3.12
N ASN A 36 25.43 -3.02 -4.33
CA ASN A 36 24.63 -2.69 -5.52
C ASN A 36 23.17 -3.17 -5.38
N TYR A 37 22.95 -4.35 -4.78
CA TYR A 37 21.59 -4.83 -4.53
C TYR A 37 20.79 -3.85 -3.64
N PHE A 38 21.35 -3.41 -2.51
CA PHE A 38 20.67 -2.46 -1.63
C PHE A 38 20.54 -1.06 -2.22
N LEU A 39 21.51 -0.57 -3.00
CA LEU A 39 21.36 0.68 -3.76
C LEU A 39 20.22 0.57 -4.78
N GLY A 40 20.06 -0.59 -5.43
CA GLY A 40 18.93 -0.90 -6.29
C GLY A 40 17.58 -0.73 -5.57
N ILE A 41 17.45 -1.30 -4.37
CA ILE A 41 16.25 -1.16 -3.51
C ILE A 41 16.02 0.30 -3.13
N ILE A 42 17.06 0.99 -2.64
CA ILE A 42 16.96 2.38 -2.18
C ILE A 42 16.49 3.29 -3.31
N TYR A 43 17.10 3.19 -4.49
CA TYR A 43 16.70 4.01 -5.63
C TYR A 43 15.33 3.64 -6.19
N PHE A 44 14.91 2.36 -6.08
CA PHE A 44 13.53 1.99 -6.39
C PHE A 44 12.55 2.70 -5.44
N GLU A 45 12.89 2.75 -4.16
CA GLU A 45 12.06 3.39 -3.14
C GLU A 45 11.98 4.91 -3.32
N LEU A 46 13.10 5.53 -3.66
CA LEU A 46 13.21 6.95 -4.01
C LEU A 46 12.68 7.31 -5.40
N GLN A 47 12.08 6.34 -6.12
CA GLN A 47 11.51 6.54 -7.47
C GLN A 47 12.55 6.96 -8.54
N ASN A 48 13.84 6.70 -8.28
CA ASN A 48 14.91 6.86 -9.27
C ASN A 48 15.16 5.52 -10.01
N TYR A 49 14.22 5.16 -10.89
CA TYR A 49 14.24 3.88 -11.59
C TYR A 49 15.46 3.67 -12.50
N LYS A 50 16.02 4.75 -13.06
CA LYS A 50 17.27 4.65 -13.85
C LYS A 50 18.45 4.19 -13.00
N LYS A 51 18.68 4.83 -11.83
CA LYS A 51 19.72 4.40 -10.89
C LYS A 51 19.42 3.02 -10.31
N SER A 52 18.15 2.74 -9.97
CA SER A 52 17.73 1.43 -9.46
C SER A 52 18.09 0.31 -10.43
N LYS A 53 17.73 0.46 -11.71
CA LYS A 53 18.07 -0.50 -12.77
C LYS A 53 19.57 -0.71 -12.89
N PHE A 54 20.33 0.39 -12.99
CA PHE A 54 21.79 0.34 -13.08
C PHE A 54 22.42 -0.47 -11.94
N HIS A 55 21.97 -0.25 -10.70
CA HIS A 55 22.50 -0.96 -9.54
C HIS A 55 22.05 -2.42 -9.48
N TYR A 56 20.81 -2.76 -9.85
CA TYR A 56 20.41 -4.17 -9.97
C TYR A 56 21.22 -4.91 -11.06
N GLU A 57 21.39 -4.31 -12.24
CA GLU A 57 22.21 -4.89 -13.31
C GLU A 57 23.68 -5.04 -12.90
N SER A 58 24.22 -4.06 -12.16
CA SER A 58 25.57 -4.13 -11.60
C SER A 58 25.70 -5.24 -10.56
N SER A 59 24.68 -5.49 -9.75
CA SER A 59 24.64 -6.61 -8.81
C SER A 59 24.57 -7.97 -9.52
N LEU A 60 23.77 -8.07 -10.60
CA LEU A 60 23.64 -9.29 -11.40
C LEU A 60 24.93 -9.73 -12.08
N LYS A 61 25.89 -8.83 -12.33
CA LYS A 61 27.21 -9.21 -12.89
C LYS A 61 27.96 -10.21 -12.01
N PHE A 62 27.73 -10.21 -10.69
CA PHE A 62 28.36 -11.11 -9.74
C PHE A 62 27.59 -12.42 -9.55
N ASN A 63 26.27 -12.39 -9.74
CA ASN A 63 25.41 -13.58 -9.73
C ASN A 63 24.25 -13.41 -10.71
N THR A 64 24.47 -13.87 -11.94
CA THR A 64 23.58 -13.67 -13.09
C THR A 64 22.22 -14.36 -12.97
N ASN A 65 22.11 -15.31 -12.03
CA ASN A 65 20.93 -16.13 -11.78
C ASN A 65 20.38 -15.97 -10.36
N SER A 66 20.75 -14.89 -9.66
CA SER A 66 20.20 -14.60 -8.33
C SER A 66 18.69 -14.37 -8.37
N LYS A 67 17.92 -15.28 -7.75
CA LYS A 67 16.46 -15.18 -7.63
C LYS A 67 16.02 -13.82 -7.09
N GLU A 68 16.66 -13.39 -6.00
CA GLU A 68 16.28 -12.19 -5.26
C GLU A 68 16.48 -10.92 -6.11
N ILE A 69 17.60 -10.84 -6.86
CA ILE A 69 17.87 -9.68 -7.71
C ILE A 69 16.97 -9.68 -8.95
N LEU A 70 16.77 -10.84 -9.59
CA LEU A 70 15.91 -10.96 -10.78
C LEU A 70 14.45 -10.63 -10.46
N ILE A 71 13.91 -11.08 -9.32
CA ILE A 71 12.53 -10.73 -8.91
C ILE A 71 12.39 -9.21 -8.73
N ASN A 72 13.35 -8.56 -8.06
CA ASN A 72 13.30 -7.11 -7.84
C ASN A 72 13.49 -6.31 -9.13
N LEU A 73 14.35 -6.76 -10.05
CA LEU A 73 14.52 -6.14 -11.36
C LEU A 73 13.25 -6.27 -12.21
N ALA A 74 12.62 -7.45 -12.24
CA ALA A 74 11.35 -7.66 -12.93
C ALA A 74 10.23 -6.78 -12.35
N TYR A 75 10.17 -6.66 -11.01
CA TYR A 75 9.21 -5.78 -10.34
C TYR A 75 9.47 -4.30 -10.63
N LEU A 76 10.73 -3.89 -10.75
CA LEU A 76 11.11 -2.55 -11.22
C LEU A 76 10.60 -2.29 -12.64
N GLU A 77 10.87 -3.19 -13.59
CA GLU A 77 10.41 -3.04 -14.99
C GLU A 77 8.88 -3.00 -15.06
N GLN A 78 8.19 -3.85 -14.28
CA GLN A 78 6.73 -3.80 -14.14
C GLN A 78 6.23 -2.44 -13.61
N SER A 79 6.87 -1.92 -12.56
CA SER A 79 6.50 -0.62 -11.96
C SER A 79 6.75 0.55 -12.92
N TYR A 80 7.75 0.40 -13.80
CA TYR A 80 8.10 1.36 -14.83
C TYR A 80 7.26 1.22 -16.12
N GLY A 81 6.41 0.19 -16.21
CA GLY A 81 5.51 -0.03 -17.34
C GLY A 81 6.07 -0.91 -18.47
N LYS A 82 7.25 -1.50 -18.27
CA LYS A 82 7.92 -2.41 -19.20
C LYS A 82 7.49 -3.86 -18.93
N LEU A 83 6.24 -4.15 -19.30
CA LEU A 83 5.56 -5.40 -18.92
C LEU A 83 6.15 -6.63 -19.62
N GLU A 84 6.54 -6.52 -20.90
CA GLU A 84 7.16 -7.64 -21.62
C GLU A 84 8.57 -7.92 -21.08
N GLU A 85 9.39 -6.89 -20.80
CA GLU A 85 10.70 -7.09 -20.19
C GLU A 85 10.61 -7.70 -18.79
N ALA A 86 9.63 -7.30 -17.98
CA ALA A 86 9.36 -7.92 -16.69
C ALA A 86 8.98 -9.40 -16.85
N LYS A 87 8.14 -9.72 -17.83
CA LYS A 87 7.70 -11.08 -18.14
C LYS A 87 8.87 -11.96 -18.59
N ASP A 88 9.75 -11.47 -19.45
CA ASP A 88 10.94 -12.21 -19.89
C ASP A 88 11.83 -12.60 -18.70
N ILE A 89 12.01 -11.68 -17.74
CA ILE A 89 12.78 -11.96 -16.51
C ILE A 89 12.07 -13.00 -15.64
N TYR A 90 10.74 -12.91 -15.48
CA TYR A 90 9.99 -13.93 -14.74
C TYR A 90 10.02 -15.30 -15.44
N GLN A 91 9.97 -15.35 -16.77
CA GLN A 91 10.12 -16.60 -17.52
C GLN A 91 11.51 -17.21 -17.32
N LYS A 92 12.58 -16.38 -17.36
CA LYS A 92 13.93 -16.83 -17.02
C LYS A 92 13.98 -17.44 -15.61
N LEU A 93 13.32 -16.85 -14.63
CA LEU A 93 13.25 -17.40 -13.27
C LEU A 93 12.57 -18.78 -13.22
N LEU A 94 11.53 -19.01 -14.02
CA LEU A 94 10.89 -20.32 -14.12
C LEU A 94 11.79 -21.35 -14.83
N THR A 95 12.59 -20.94 -15.82
CA THR A 95 13.60 -21.81 -16.43
C THR A 95 14.69 -22.20 -15.44
N LEU A 96 15.11 -21.27 -14.57
CA LEU A 96 16.11 -21.53 -13.53
C LEU A 96 15.57 -22.47 -12.46
N ASN A 97 14.34 -22.26 -12.00
CA ASN A 97 13.69 -23.15 -11.06
C ASN A 97 12.16 -23.06 -11.18
N PRO A 98 11.49 -24.11 -11.69
CA PRO A 98 10.04 -24.12 -11.80
C PRO A 98 9.33 -24.18 -10.45
N TYR A 99 10.03 -24.45 -9.34
CA TYR A 99 9.46 -24.47 -7.99
C TYR A 99 9.34 -23.08 -7.34
N TYR A 100 9.73 -21.99 -8.02
CA TYR A 100 9.55 -20.63 -7.51
C TYR A 100 8.11 -20.15 -7.67
N ILE A 101 7.25 -20.54 -6.71
CA ILE A 101 5.82 -20.19 -6.71
C ILE A 101 5.54 -18.69 -6.78
N GLU A 102 6.40 -17.86 -6.17
CA GLU A 102 6.31 -16.40 -6.26
C GLU A 102 6.34 -15.91 -7.71
N THR A 103 7.14 -16.55 -8.57
CA THR A 103 7.24 -16.17 -9.98
C THR A 103 5.92 -16.35 -10.72
N TYR A 104 5.16 -17.43 -10.46
CA TYR A 104 3.82 -17.60 -11.02
C TYR A 104 2.83 -16.53 -10.54
N TYR A 105 2.90 -16.19 -9.25
CA TYR A 105 2.10 -15.09 -8.69
C TYR A 105 2.43 -13.75 -9.37
N ARG A 106 3.71 -13.44 -9.58
CA ARG A 106 4.14 -12.21 -10.27
C ARG A 106 3.69 -12.17 -11.74
N ILE A 107 3.80 -13.28 -12.45
CA ILE A 107 3.31 -13.42 -13.84
C ILE A 107 1.79 -13.21 -13.89
N TYR A 108 1.03 -13.79 -12.97
CA TYR A 108 -0.41 -13.55 -12.85
C TYR A 108 -0.74 -12.07 -12.62
N LEU A 109 0.05 -11.37 -11.80
CA LEU A 109 -0.14 -9.93 -11.57
C LEU A 109 0.20 -9.07 -12.79
N LEU A 110 1.06 -9.54 -13.72
CA LEU A 110 1.30 -8.85 -14.99
C LEU A 110 0.08 -8.97 -15.90
N ASN A 111 -0.45 -10.17 -16.05
CA ASN A 111 -1.67 -10.43 -16.81
C ASN A 111 -2.32 -11.72 -16.31
N SER A 112 -3.61 -11.65 -15.97
CA SER A 112 -4.36 -12.81 -15.49
C SER A 112 -4.43 -13.95 -16.50
N ASP A 113 -4.30 -13.68 -17.80
CA ASP A 113 -4.37 -14.68 -18.87
C ASP A 113 -3.16 -15.61 -18.88
N TYR A 114 -2.03 -15.18 -18.31
CA TYR A 114 -0.84 -16.03 -18.19
C TYR A 114 -0.99 -17.15 -17.15
N LEU A 115 -2.00 -17.07 -16.29
CA LEU A 115 -2.35 -18.16 -15.39
C LEU A 115 -3.10 -19.25 -16.15
N LYS A 116 -2.39 -20.35 -16.44
CA LYS A 116 -2.92 -21.50 -17.17
C LYS A 116 -3.41 -22.60 -16.24
N GLU A 117 -4.41 -23.35 -16.69
CA GLU A 117 -4.96 -24.48 -15.95
C GLU A 117 -3.96 -25.64 -15.78
N GLU A 118 -3.02 -25.80 -16.71
CA GLU A 118 -1.96 -26.83 -16.65
C GLU A 118 -1.13 -26.76 -15.36
N TYR A 119 -1.03 -25.58 -14.73
CA TYR A 119 -0.31 -25.39 -13.47
C TYR A 119 -1.09 -25.87 -12.24
N LYS A 120 -2.39 -26.18 -12.36
CA LYS A 120 -3.25 -26.57 -11.22
C LYS A 120 -2.68 -27.74 -10.43
N ARG A 121 -2.25 -28.81 -11.11
CA ARG A 121 -1.68 -30.00 -10.45
C ARG A 121 -0.43 -29.65 -9.63
N PHE A 122 0.43 -28.81 -10.19
CA PHE A 122 1.65 -28.36 -9.53
C PHE A 122 1.35 -27.46 -8.32
N PHE A 123 0.38 -26.54 -8.42
CA PHE A 123 -0.02 -25.73 -7.26
C PHE A 123 -0.68 -26.57 -6.17
N LEU A 124 -1.42 -27.62 -6.51
CA LEU A 124 -1.95 -28.59 -5.54
C LEU A 124 -0.82 -29.35 -4.82
N GLU A 125 0.22 -29.76 -5.54
CA GLU A 125 1.40 -30.40 -4.95
C GLU A 125 2.07 -29.47 -3.92
N ILE A 126 2.32 -28.21 -4.29
CA ILE A 126 2.89 -27.21 -3.38
C ILE A 126 1.96 -26.97 -2.18
N ALA A 127 0.66 -26.82 -2.42
CA ALA A 127 -0.32 -26.52 -1.38
C ALA A 127 -0.44 -27.65 -0.33
N ASN A 128 -0.23 -28.90 -0.75
CA ASN A 128 -0.37 -30.10 0.09
C ASN A 128 0.96 -30.60 0.67
N LYS A 129 2.09 -30.00 0.30
CA LYS A 129 3.41 -30.42 0.77
C LYS A 129 3.55 -30.23 2.28
N GLU A 130 3.99 -31.28 2.97
CA GLU A 130 4.35 -31.20 4.38
C GLU A 130 5.57 -30.27 4.60
N ASN A 131 5.61 -29.55 5.72
CA ASN A 131 6.72 -28.67 6.10
C ASN A 131 7.08 -27.57 5.08
N ILE A 132 6.12 -27.09 4.31
CA ILE A 132 6.32 -25.96 3.39
C ILE A 132 6.29 -24.61 4.12
N ILE A 133 7.04 -23.63 3.58
CA ILE A 133 6.98 -22.24 4.02
C ILE A 133 5.55 -21.71 3.83
N LEU A 134 4.94 -21.20 4.91
CA LEU A 134 3.54 -20.73 4.90
C LEU A 134 3.26 -19.73 3.77
N HIS A 135 4.18 -18.79 3.51
CA HIS A 135 4.03 -17.84 2.42
C HIS A 135 3.94 -18.52 1.04
N GLU A 136 4.72 -19.57 0.79
CA GLU A 136 4.68 -20.32 -0.47
C GLU A 136 3.38 -21.10 -0.62
N ARG A 137 2.94 -21.77 0.45
CA ARG A 137 1.63 -22.45 0.49
C ARG A 137 0.48 -21.47 0.26
N ALA A 138 0.58 -20.28 0.81
CA ALA A 138 -0.40 -19.24 0.63
C ALA A 138 -0.50 -18.78 -0.82
N LEU A 139 0.62 -18.58 -1.50
CA LEU A 139 0.64 -18.20 -2.92
C LEU A 139 0.10 -19.31 -3.82
N ALA A 140 0.40 -20.58 -3.53
CA ALA A 140 -0.17 -21.70 -4.25
C ALA A 140 -1.70 -21.76 -4.12
N ASN A 141 -2.22 -21.64 -2.88
CA ASN A 141 -3.67 -21.56 -2.65
C ASN A 141 -4.29 -20.33 -3.31
N TYR A 142 -3.61 -19.18 -3.30
CA TYR A 142 -4.10 -17.99 -4.00
C TYR A 142 -4.23 -18.24 -5.51
N LEU A 143 -3.20 -18.82 -6.14
CA LEU A 143 -3.22 -19.12 -7.58
C LEU A 143 -4.29 -20.16 -7.94
N LEU A 144 -4.48 -21.18 -7.09
CA LEU A 144 -5.59 -22.12 -7.23
C LEU A 144 -6.94 -21.41 -7.21
N SER A 145 -7.15 -20.47 -6.27
CA SER A 145 -8.38 -19.68 -6.24
C SER A 145 -8.66 -18.94 -7.54
N LYS A 146 -7.60 -18.45 -8.22
CA LYS A 146 -7.73 -17.73 -9.49
C LYS A 146 -8.01 -18.65 -10.66
N ILE A 147 -7.55 -19.91 -10.61
CA ILE A 147 -7.94 -20.94 -11.58
C ILE A 147 -9.42 -21.28 -11.41
N GLU A 148 -9.89 -21.52 -10.18
CA GLU A 148 -11.31 -21.81 -9.92
C GLU A 148 -12.22 -20.63 -10.31
N LYS A 149 -11.77 -19.40 -10.07
CA LYS A 149 -12.47 -18.19 -10.54
C LYS A 149 -12.70 -18.18 -12.05
N LYS A 150 -11.69 -18.57 -12.85
CA LYS A 150 -11.81 -18.64 -14.32
C LYS A 150 -12.81 -19.70 -14.79
N LYS A 151 -13.16 -20.64 -13.93
CA LYS A 151 -14.15 -21.71 -14.17
C LYS A 151 -15.52 -21.38 -13.60
N ASP A 152 -15.69 -20.17 -13.06
CA ASP A 152 -16.90 -19.76 -12.33
C ASP A 152 -17.23 -20.64 -11.10
N GLU A 153 -16.22 -21.34 -10.55
CA GLU A 153 -16.34 -22.20 -9.36
C GLU A 153 -16.18 -21.38 -8.07
N TYR A 154 -17.10 -20.45 -7.82
CA TYR A 154 -16.96 -19.41 -6.79
C TYR A 154 -16.81 -19.96 -5.36
N LYS A 155 -17.45 -21.09 -5.03
CA LYS A 155 -17.30 -21.71 -3.70
C LYS A 155 -15.88 -22.24 -3.52
N SER A 156 -15.35 -22.94 -4.52
CA SER A 156 -13.98 -23.47 -4.51
C SER A 156 -12.95 -22.35 -4.48
N GLU A 157 -13.16 -21.27 -5.26
CA GLU A 157 -12.33 -20.07 -5.18
C GLU A 157 -12.23 -19.54 -3.74
N ILE A 158 -13.37 -19.37 -3.06
CA ILE A 158 -13.41 -18.83 -1.70
C ILE A 158 -12.71 -19.75 -0.71
N ASP A 159 -12.85 -21.07 -0.85
CA ASP A 159 -12.17 -22.03 0.02
C ASP A 159 -10.64 -21.96 -0.12
N TYR A 160 -10.13 -21.85 -1.35
CA TYR A 160 -8.70 -21.63 -1.59
C TYR A 160 -8.23 -20.26 -1.10
N LEU A 161 -9.02 -19.19 -1.28
CA LEU A 161 -8.70 -17.87 -0.73
C LEU A 161 -8.59 -17.92 0.81
N LYS A 162 -9.55 -18.56 1.50
CA LYS A 162 -9.50 -18.71 2.97
C LYS A 162 -8.20 -19.38 3.42
N LYS A 163 -7.81 -20.49 2.78
CA LYS A 163 -6.53 -21.17 3.06
C LYS A 163 -5.33 -20.23 2.84
N SER A 164 -5.33 -19.51 1.72
CA SER A 164 -4.29 -18.53 1.40
C SER A 164 -4.17 -17.43 2.47
N HIS A 165 -5.29 -16.84 2.88
CA HIS A 165 -5.28 -15.77 3.87
C HIS A 165 -4.81 -16.24 5.24
N ILE A 166 -5.21 -17.44 5.68
CA ILE A 166 -4.74 -18.04 6.94
C ILE A 166 -3.22 -18.16 6.93
N ASP A 167 -2.65 -18.68 5.84
CA ASP A 167 -1.21 -18.88 5.73
C ASP A 167 -0.43 -17.56 5.60
N ILE A 168 -0.94 -16.58 4.84
CA ILE A 168 -0.32 -15.24 4.79
C ILE A 168 -0.33 -14.61 6.19
N PHE A 169 -1.47 -14.64 6.87
CA PHE A 169 -1.57 -14.05 8.21
C PHE A 169 -0.59 -14.72 9.17
N ASN A 170 -0.53 -16.05 9.17
CA ASN A 170 0.34 -16.82 10.06
C ASN A 170 1.83 -16.69 9.70
N SER A 171 2.18 -16.43 8.44
CA SER A 171 3.57 -16.17 8.03
C SER A 171 4.22 -14.98 8.74
N LYS A 172 3.40 -14.03 9.25
CA LYS A 172 3.82 -12.87 10.04
C LYS A 172 2.95 -12.70 11.29
N LYS A 173 2.59 -13.81 11.95
CA LYS A 173 1.58 -13.87 13.02
C LYS A 173 1.73 -12.77 14.07
N ASN A 174 2.91 -12.63 14.68
CA ASN A 174 3.12 -11.66 15.77
C ASN A 174 2.90 -10.21 15.30
N TYR A 175 3.47 -9.85 14.15
CA TYR A 175 3.29 -8.53 13.55
C TYR A 175 1.81 -8.27 13.22
N ASN A 176 1.14 -9.25 12.61
CA ASN A 176 -0.26 -9.10 12.21
C ASN A 176 -1.20 -8.97 13.41
N LEU A 177 -0.96 -9.70 14.49
CA LEU A 177 -1.71 -9.57 15.74
C LEU A 177 -1.52 -8.18 16.37
N GLN A 178 -0.28 -7.68 16.44
CA GLN A 178 0.01 -6.34 16.96
C GLN A 178 -0.62 -5.24 16.10
N SER A 179 -0.56 -5.38 14.78
CA SER A 179 -1.18 -4.47 13.82
C SER A 179 -2.70 -4.48 13.94
N ASN A 180 -3.35 -5.65 14.01
CA ASN A 180 -4.79 -5.75 14.23
C ASN A 180 -5.19 -5.11 15.57
N PHE A 181 -4.46 -5.39 16.64
CA PHE A 181 -4.69 -4.79 17.94
C PHE A 181 -4.64 -3.25 17.87
N TYR A 182 -3.61 -2.68 17.24
CA TYR A 182 -3.53 -1.24 17.06
C TYR A 182 -4.74 -0.66 16.32
N TYR A 183 -5.10 -1.23 15.16
CA TYR A 183 -6.19 -0.70 14.34
C TYR A 183 -7.58 -0.92 14.93
N GLN A 184 -7.84 -2.05 15.59
CA GLN A 184 -9.18 -2.41 16.08
C GLN A 184 -9.42 -1.97 17.52
N GLU A 185 -8.38 -1.90 18.35
CA GLU A 185 -8.53 -1.71 19.79
C GLU A 185 -7.97 -0.38 20.29
N ILE A 186 -7.03 0.24 19.56
CA ILE A 186 -6.36 1.47 19.99
C ILE A 186 -6.88 2.66 19.20
N ILE A 187 -6.44 2.82 17.94
CA ILE A 187 -6.67 4.07 17.20
C ILE A 187 -8.15 4.24 16.83
N SER A 188 -8.86 3.15 16.49
CA SER A 188 -10.30 3.20 16.20
C SER A 188 -11.17 3.51 17.41
N LYS A 189 -10.65 3.38 18.64
CA LYS A 189 -11.40 3.65 19.87
C LYS A 189 -11.03 4.98 20.53
N LYS A 190 -9.94 5.62 20.07
CA LYS A 190 -9.39 6.85 20.67
C LYS A 190 -9.35 8.04 19.71
N TYR A 191 -9.86 7.90 18.48
CA TYR A 191 -9.83 8.96 17.46
C TYR A 191 -10.59 10.25 17.83
N GLU A 192 -11.55 10.19 18.77
CA GLU A 192 -12.30 11.37 19.24
C GLU A 192 -11.61 12.11 20.40
N GLU A 193 -10.69 11.44 21.09
CA GLU A 193 -10.15 11.85 22.40
C GLU A 193 -8.60 11.95 22.37
N ILE A 194 -8.04 12.40 21.25
CA ILE A 194 -6.59 12.55 21.11
C ILE A 194 -6.13 13.77 21.91
N ILE A 195 -5.22 13.57 22.86
CA ILE A 195 -4.64 14.63 23.68
C ILE A 195 -3.37 15.14 22.98
N PHE A 196 -3.35 16.42 22.63
CA PHE A 196 -2.16 17.07 22.05
C PHE A 196 -1.37 17.81 23.14
N SER A 197 -0.13 17.38 23.36
CA SER A 197 0.78 18.03 24.31
C SER A 197 1.82 18.91 23.61
N ASN A 198 2.31 19.93 24.32
CA ASN A 198 3.36 20.85 23.86
C ASN A 198 3.08 21.55 22.51
N VAL A 199 1.81 21.80 22.15
CA VAL A 199 1.40 22.37 20.85
C VAL A 199 2.13 23.67 20.47
N LYS A 200 2.41 24.54 21.45
CA LYS A 200 3.10 25.84 21.24
C LYS A 200 4.62 25.72 21.04
N LYS A 201 5.20 24.53 21.18
CA LYS A 201 6.65 24.27 21.04
C LYS A 201 7.02 23.68 19.68
N LYS A 202 6.12 23.74 18.70
CA LYS A 202 6.40 23.40 17.30
C LYS A 202 7.40 24.41 16.72
N ASN A 203 8.43 23.92 16.05
CA ASN A 203 9.54 24.73 15.53
C ASN A 203 9.37 25.03 14.04
N PHE A 204 8.64 24.19 13.30
CA PHE A 204 8.46 24.35 11.86
C PHE A 204 7.08 24.92 11.52
N ASN A 205 7.05 25.94 10.65
CA ASN A 205 5.79 26.53 10.22
C ASN A 205 5.21 25.80 9.00
N PHE A 206 4.22 24.96 9.22
CA PHE A 206 3.47 24.25 8.17
C PHE A 206 2.29 25.03 7.60
N GLU A 207 2.04 26.28 8.02
CA GLU A 207 0.90 27.08 7.54
C GLU A 207 0.95 27.32 6.03
N LYS A 208 2.13 27.34 5.43
CA LYS A 208 2.28 27.52 3.97
C LYS A 208 2.24 26.20 3.18
N SER A 209 2.12 25.06 3.85
CA SER A 209 2.09 23.74 3.23
C SER A 209 0.66 23.33 2.89
N PHE A 210 0.44 22.76 1.70
CA PHE A 210 -0.89 22.33 1.23
C PHE A 210 -0.89 20.85 0.83
N PRO A 211 -0.68 19.92 1.77
CA PRO A 211 -0.66 18.50 1.47
C PRO A 211 -2.07 17.97 1.17
N ILE A 212 -2.13 16.98 0.29
CA ILE A 212 -3.34 16.27 -0.08
C ILE A 212 -3.21 14.83 0.40
N PHE A 213 -4.17 14.35 1.19
CA PHE A 213 -4.20 12.99 1.69
C PHE A 213 -5.35 12.23 1.04
N ILE A 214 -5.04 11.15 0.34
CA ILE A 214 -6.04 10.23 -0.21
C ILE A 214 -6.29 9.13 0.83
N VAL A 215 -7.51 9.09 1.35
CA VAL A 215 -7.92 8.20 2.46
C VAL A 215 -9.11 7.33 2.04
N GLY A 216 -9.36 6.24 2.75
CA GLY A 216 -10.54 5.40 2.51
C GLY A 216 -10.28 3.90 2.62
N LEU A 217 -11.00 3.11 1.82
CA LEU A 217 -10.82 1.66 1.79
C LEU A 217 -9.95 1.22 0.60
N PRO A 218 -9.13 0.15 0.76
CA PRO A 218 -8.45 -0.47 -0.37
C PRO A 218 -9.44 -0.85 -1.48
N ARG A 219 -8.96 -0.88 -2.72
CA ARG A 219 -9.76 -1.28 -3.91
C ARG A 219 -10.94 -0.33 -4.21
N SER A 220 -10.88 0.92 -3.75
CA SER A 220 -11.92 1.95 -3.94
C SER A 220 -11.48 3.11 -4.86
N GLY A 221 -10.55 2.87 -5.80
CA GLY A 221 -10.15 3.87 -6.80
C GLY A 221 -9.11 4.90 -6.35
N SER A 222 -8.52 4.76 -5.17
CA SER A 222 -7.53 5.70 -4.66
C SER A 222 -6.32 5.90 -5.57
N THR A 223 -5.82 4.83 -6.22
CA THR A 223 -4.71 4.95 -7.18
C THR A 223 -5.12 5.69 -8.46
N LEU A 224 -6.40 5.62 -8.87
CA LEU A 224 -6.90 6.43 -9.99
C LEU A 224 -6.93 7.91 -9.62
N VAL A 225 -7.40 8.25 -8.40
CA VAL A 225 -7.37 9.62 -7.87
C VAL A 225 -5.94 10.16 -7.77
N GLU A 226 -5.01 9.36 -7.24
CA GLU A 226 -3.59 9.71 -7.18
C GLU A 226 -3.01 9.96 -8.58
N THR A 227 -3.37 9.13 -9.55
CA THR A 227 -2.93 9.27 -10.95
C THR A 227 -3.50 10.52 -11.62
N ILE A 228 -4.74 10.89 -11.32
CA ILE A 228 -5.35 12.14 -11.82
C ILE A 228 -4.59 13.36 -11.27
N LEU A 229 -4.11 13.30 -10.02
CA LEU A 229 -3.34 14.39 -9.39
C LEU A 229 -1.87 14.42 -9.81
N SER A 230 -1.28 13.27 -10.13
CA SER A 230 0.16 13.15 -10.45
C SER A 230 0.56 13.78 -11.79
N ASP A 231 -0.41 14.28 -12.56
CA ASP A 231 -0.17 15.04 -13.79
C ASP A 231 0.18 16.51 -13.54
N ASN A 232 0.09 16.98 -12.30
CA ASN A 232 0.48 18.35 -11.94
C ASN A 232 1.96 18.37 -11.48
N ASP A 233 2.83 18.96 -12.30
CA ASP A 233 4.28 19.07 -12.02
C ASP A 233 4.61 19.80 -10.70
N LYS A 234 3.65 20.53 -10.12
CA LYS A 234 3.79 21.21 -8.83
C LYS A 234 3.52 20.30 -7.62
N ILE A 235 3.12 19.05 -7.82
CA ILE A 235 2.70 18.13 -6.75
C ILE A 235 3.48 16.83 -6.82
N LYS A 236 4.14 16.47 -5.73
CA LYS A 236 4.84 15.19 -5.62
C LYS A 236 3.92 14.10 -5.09
N GLY A 237 3.74 13.00 -5.85
CA GLY A 237 3.08 11.78 -5.37
C GLY A 237 4.02 10.94 -4.50
N LEU A 238 3.61 10.63 -3.28
CA LEU A 238 4.41 9.86 -2.31
C LEU A 238 3.95 8.40 -2.19
N GLY A 239 2.83 8.01 -2.81
CA GLY A 239 2.25 6.68 -2.65
C GLY A 239 1.87 6.36 -1.21
N GLU A 240 1.95 5.08 -0.85
CA GLU A 240 1.73 4.57 0.51
C GLU A 240 3.04 4.62 1.31
N ASN A 241 3.27 5.70 2.06
CA ASN A 241 4.52 5.88 2.83
C ASN A 241 4.35 5.62 4.34
N TYR A 242 3.14 5.73 4.89
CA TYR A 242 2.80 5.46 6.30
C TYR A 242 3.53 6.33 7.32
N VAL A 243 4.07 7.50 6.94
CA VAL A 243 4.87 8.36 7.82
C VAL A 243 4.09 8.80 9.05
N ILE A 244 2.83 9.22 8.88
CA ILE A 244 1.98 9.65 9.99
C ILE A 244 1.69 8.48 10.95
N ASN A 245 1.30 7.31 10.43
CA ASN A 245 1.06 6.11 11.25
C ASN A 245 2.30 5.72 12.05
N MET A 246 3.48 5.75 11.41
CA MET A 246 4.75 5.46 12.08
C MET A 246 5.08 6.50 13.15
N ALA A 247 4.80 7.78 12.92
CA ALA A 247 5.04 8.84 13.90
C ALA A 247 4.19 8.65 15.16
N VAL A 248 2.92 8.25 15.00
CA VAL A 248 2.04 7.90 16.12
C VAL A 248 2.54 6.66 16.85
N LEU A 249 2.84 5.58 16.11
CA LEU A 249 3.33 4.33 16.71
C LEU A 249 4.69 4.51 17.42
N ASN A 250 5.56 5.40 16.94
CA ASN A 250 6.84 5.69 17.59
C ASN A 250 6.66 6.16 19.04
N GLN A 251 5.61 6.95 19.29
CA GLN A 251 5.32 7.51 20.62
C GLN A 251 4.64 6.51 21.56
N ILE A 252 3.81 5.61 21.02
CA ILE A 252 2.91 4.78 21.85
C ILE A 252 3.26 3.30 21.89
N SER A 253 4.02 2.76 20.92
CA SER A 253 4.27 1.32 20.77
C SER A 253 4.88 0.67 22.02
N GLY A 254 5.82 1.37 22.68
CA GLY A 254 6.42 0.90 23.94
C GLY A 254 5.41 0.74 25.09
N LYS A 255 4.29 1.46 25.04
CA LYS A 255 3.20 1.35 26.04
C LYS A 255 2.16 0.31 25.63
N ILE A 256 1.65 0.39 24.41
CA ILE A 256 0.52 -0.43 23.95
C ILE A 256 0.88 -1.90 23.73
N PHE A 257 2.17 -2.22 23.59
CA PHE A 257 2.66 -3.59 23.46
C PHE A 257 3.38 -4.10 24.72
N ALA A 258 3.28 -3.37 25.84
CA ALA A 258 3.79 -3.83 27.13
C ALA A 258 2.88 -4.92 27.73
N ASN A 259 3.44 -5.85 28.49
CA ASN A 259 2.71 -6.98 29.09
C ASN A 259 1.60 -6.53 30.07
N ASN A 260 1.75 -5.36 30.69
CA ASN A 260 0.82 -4.78 31.66
C ASN A 260 -0.05 -3.65 31.07
N PHE A 261 -0.24 -3.64 29.74
CA PHE A 261 -1.03 -2.61 29.08
C PHE A 261 -2.51 -2.67 29.51
N ASP A 262 -2.99 -1.61 30.15
CA ASP A 262 -4.41 -1.43 30.48
C ASP A 262 -5.10 -0.58 29.41
N LYS A 263 -5.81 -1.27 28.52
CA LYS A 263 -6.58 -0.65 27.44
C LYS A 263 -7.64 0.33 27.96
N LYS A 264 -8.29 0.07 29.10
CA LYS A 264 -9.42 0.88 29.58
C LYS A 264 -8.96 2.26 30.01
N ASN A 265 -7.83 2.32 30.71
CA ASN A 265 -7.25 3.54 31.24
C ASN A 265 -6.22 4.18 30.30
N PHE A 266 -6.05 3.66 29.08
CA PHE A 266 -5.12 4.23 28.11
C PHE A 266 -5.66 5.53 27.51
N GLU A 267 -4.86 6.59 27.62
CA GLU A 267 -5.07 7.86 26.94
C GLU A 267 -4.08 7.99 25.77
N LEU A 268 -4.62 8.33 24.59
CA LEU A 268 -3.81 8.58 23.41
C LEU A 268 -3.30 10.02 23.44
N SER A 269 -2.11 10.21 24.01
CA SER A 269 -1.40 11.49 24.02
C SER A 269 -0.32 11.55 22.96
N ILE A 270 -0.29 12.64 22.19
CA ILE A 270 0.67 12.92 21.13
C ILE A 270 1.48 14.16 21.50
N ASP A 271 2.80 14.00 21.62
CA ASP A 271 3.74 15.11 21.73
C ASP A 271 3.95 15.75 20.36
N CYS A 272 3.57 17.02 20.24
CA CYS A 272 3.62 17.74 18.95
C CYS A 272 5.05 17.96 18.44
N PRO A 273 6.02 18.37 19.27
CA PRO A 273 7.43 18.46 18.85
C PRO A 273 8.03 17.13 18.36
N GLU A 274 7.75 16.01 19.04
CA GLU A 274 8.24 14.70 18.61
C GLU A 274 7.58 14.26 17.28
N LEU A 275 6.26 14.46 17.16
CA LEU A 275 5.52 14.21 15.92
C LEU A 275 6.14 15.01 14.75
N GLU A 276 6.33 16.32 14.94
CA GLU A 276 6.91 17.22 13.95
C GLU A 276 8.31 16.75 13.54
N SER A 277 9.20 16.51 14.51
CA SER A 277 10.57 16.08 14.27
C SER A 277 10.63 14.76 13.48
N PHE A 278 9.79 13.79 13.85
CA PHE A 278 9.71 12.51 13.14
C PHE A 278 9.23 12.69 11.70
N VAL A 279 8.16 13.46 11.50
CA VAL A 279 7.58 13.69 10.16
C VAL A 279 8.55 14.45 9.26
N LEU A 280 9.18 15.52 9.76
CA LEU A 280 10.18 16.29 9.01
C LEU A 280 11.35 15.39 8.60
N LYS A 281 11.88 14.58 9.53
CA LYS A 281 12.98 13.65 9.24
C LYS A 281 12.60 12.62 8.18
N LYS A 282 11.37 12.10 8.22
CA LYS A 282 10.93 11.08 7.26
C LYS A 282 10.60 11.66 5.89
N PHE A 283 9.99 12.83 5.82
CA PHE A 283 9.69 13.47 4.53
C PHE A 283 10.93 14.07 3.86
N SER A 284 11.88 14.63 4.63
CA SER A 284 13.15 15.10 4.08
C SER A 284 13.97 13.98 3.41
N ASN A 285 13.77 12.73 3.84
CA ASN A 285 14.35 11.55 3.19
C ASN A 285 13.74 11.21 1.83
N LEU A 286 12.55 11.73 1.51
CA LEU A 286 11.82 11.43 0.28
C LEU A 286 11.92 12.57 -0.74
N PHE A 287 12.06 13.82 -0.27
CA PHE A 287 12.15 15.02 -1.11
C PHE A 287 12.67 16.21 -0.30
N GLU A 288 13.16 17.24 -1.00
CA GLU A 288 13.52 18.50 -0.38
C GLU A 288 12.28 19.14 0.25
N PHE A 289 12.29 19.22 1.59
CA PHE A 289 11.19 19.74 2.36
C PHE A 289 11.33 21.26 2.53
N ASN A 290 10.36 22.05 2.08
CA ASN A 290 10.31 23.51 2.24
C ASN A 290 8.93 23.96 2.75
N GLU A 291 8.78 25.25 3.07
CA GLU A 291 7.52 25.77 3.65
C GLU A 291 6.32 25.70 2.70
N ASN A 292 6.53 25.80 1.38
CA ASN A 292 5.50 25.90 0.34
C ASN A 292 5.14 24.56 -0.30
N ILE A 293 5.32 23.48 0.45
CA ILE A 293 5.32 22.14 -0.12
C ILE A 293 3.92 21.66 -0.48
N ARG A 294 3.82 20.96 -1.62
CA ARG A 294 2.63 20.28 -2.09
C ARG A 294 2.97 18.85 -2.42
N PHE A 295 2.36 17.91 -1.70
CA PHE A 295 2.50 16.49 -1.94
C PHE A 295 1.15 15.79 -1.84
N VAL A 296 1.08 14.61 -2.45
CA VAL A 296 -0.04 13.68 -2.29
C VAL A 296 0.47 12.46 -1.53
N ASP A 297 -0.15 12.20 -0.38
CA ASP A 297 0.03 10.97 0.38
C ASP A 297 -1.19 10.07 0.16
N LYS A 298 -0.96 8.81 -0.19
CA LYS A 298 -2.03 7.83 -0.45
C LYS A 298 -1.93 6.66 0.53
N THR A 299 -1.65 6.93 1.80
CA THR A 299 -1.86 5.96 2.89
C THR A 299 -3.32 6.03 3.32
N LEU A 300 -4.09 4.99 2.95
CA LEU A 300 -5.55 4.99 3.08
C LEU A 300 -6.03 5.10 4.52
N GLU A 301 -5.26 4.50 5.44
CA GLU A 301 -5.48 4.46 6.89
C GLU A 301 -5.33 5.83 7.56
N ASN A 302 -4.86 6.86 6.84
CA ASN A 302 -4.79 8.22 7.38
C ASN A 302 -6.16 8.80 7.76
N PHE A 303 -7.28 8.16 7.40
CA PHE A 303 -8.60 8.51 7.96
C PHE A 303 -8.64 8.42 9.49
N PHE A 304 -7.80 7.57 10.12
CA PHE A 304 -7.66 7.51 11.57
C PHE A 304 -6.97 8.76 12.15
N ASN A 305 -6.13 9.42 11.36
CA ASN A 305 -5.18 10.43 11.81
C ASN A 305 -5.55 11.85 11.37
N ILE A 306 -6.81 12.10 10.96
CA ILE A 306 -7.22 13.40 10.41
C ILE A 306 -6.94 14.54 11.39
N ASP A 307 -7.26 14.39 12.68
CA ASP A 307 -6.94 15.37 13.72
C ASP A 307 -5.44 15.62 13.86
N ILE A 308 -4.64 14.54 13.87
CA ILE A 308 -3.17 14.62 14.00
C ILE A 308 -2.57 15.34 12.79
N ILE A 309 -3.06 15.00 11.60
CA ILE A 309 -2.64 15.61 10.33
C ILE A 309 -3.02 17.08 10.30
N LEU A 310 -4.23 17.47 10.72
CA LEU A 310 -4.65 18.87 10.74
C LEU A 310 -3.95 19.69 11.83
N ASN A 311 -3.54 19.07 12.95
CA ASN A 311 -2.69 19.72 13.94
C ASN A 311 -1.32 20.08 13.35
N LEU A 312 -0.75 19.17 12.54
CA LEU A 312 0.55 19.37 11.91
C LEU A 312 0.46 20.26 10.65
N PHE A 313 -0.52 20.01 9.79
CA PHE A 313 -0.74 20.66 8.49
C PHE A 313 -2.16 21.28 8.46
N PRO A 314 -2.34 22.52 8.94
CA PRO A 314 -3.67 23.14 9.03
C PRO A 314 -4.40 23.24 7.68
N ASN A 315 -3.64 23.34 6.58
CA ASN A 315 -4.15 23.46 5.22
C ASN A 315 -4.27 22.13 4.47
N ALA A 316 -4.10 20.99 5.16
CA ALA A 316 -4.32 19.68 4.56
C ALA A 316 -5.74 19.51 4.01
N LYS A 317 -5.85 18.82 2.87
CA LYS A 317 -7.12 18.41 2.25
C LYS A 317 -7.17 16.89 2.14
N PHE A 318 -8.33 16.31 2.35
CA PHE A 318 -8.55 14.88 2.33
C PHE A 318 -9.48 14.49 1.19
N LEU A 319 -9.04 13.56 0.36
CA LEU A 319 -9.81 12.96 -0.72
C LEU A 319 -10.24 11.55 -0.29
N HIS A 320 -11.48 11.43 0.12
CA HIS A 320 -12.04 10.22 0.68
C HIS A 320 -12.61 9.31 -0.41
N CYS A 321 -11.86 8.26 -0.76
CA CYS A 321 -12.20 7.30 -1.80
C CYS A 321 -12.98 6.12 -1.23
N PHE A 322 -14.18 5.86 -1.77
CA PHE A 322 -15.03 4.75 -1.34
C PHE A 322 -15.84 4.18 -2.52
N ARG A 323 -16.51 3.06 -2.28
CA ARG A 323 -17.38 2.37 -3.24
C ARG A 323 -18.52 1.69 -2.48
N ASN A 324 -19.41 0.98 -3.17
CA ASN A 324 -20.36 0.07 -2.53
C ASN A 324 -19.67 -0.84 -1.49
N LEU A 325 -20.20 -0.89 -0.26
CA LEU A 325 -19.53 -1.55 0.87
C LEU A 325 -19.49 -3.08 0.73
N ASN A 326 -20.56 -3.69 0.21
CA ASN A 326 -20.63 -5.14 -0.01
C ASN A 326 -19.57 -5.55 -1.03
N ASP A 327 -19.48 -4.77 -2.11
CA ASP A 327 -18.44 -4.93 -3.09
C ASP A 327 -17.07 -4.73 -2.43
N ALA A 328 -16.88 -3.69 -1.60
CA ALA A 328 -15.61 -3.39 -0.93
C ALA A 328 -15.09 -4.58 -0.11
N VAL A 329 -15.94 -5.20 0.71
CA VAL A 329 -15.60 -6.41 1.49
C VAL A 329 -15.07 -7.50 0.56
N ILE A 330 -15.82 -7.83 -0.50
CA ILE A 330 -15.48 -8.92 -1.42
C ILE A 330 -14.19 -8.61 -2.17
N ALA A 331 -13.99 -7.38 -2.64
CA ALA A 331 -12.75 -7.01 -3.34
C ALA A 331 -11.53 -7.02 -2.45
N ILE A 332 -11.64 -6.54 -1.21
CA ILE A 332 -10.53 -6.57 -0.25
C ILE A 332 -10.10 -8.02 -0.03
N PHE A 333 -11.07 -8.90 0.25
CA PHE A 333 -10.82 -10.33 0.42
C PHE A 333 -10.17 -10.94 -0.84
N GLN A 334 -10.70 -10.72 -2.03
CA GLN A 334 -10.14 -11.30 -3.27
C GLN A 334 -8.74 -10.79 -3.66
N SER A 335 -8.30 -9.63 -3.15
CA SER A 335 -7.10 -8.93 -3.63
C SER A 335 -5.79 -9.37 -3.00
N LEU A 336 -5.81 -10.21 -1.95
CA LEU A 336 -4.66 -10.63 -1.14
C LEU A 336 -3.70 -9.46 -0.82
N LEU A 337 -3.93 -8.77 0.28
CA LEU A 337 -3.18 -7.57 0.68
C LEU A 337 -2.25 -7.90 1.89
N PRO A 338 -1.09 -8.56 1.67
CA PRO A 338 -0.25 -9.12 2.74
C PRO A 338 0.40 -8.09 3.68
N THR A 339 0.32 -6.80 3.34
CA THR A 339 0.80 -5.70 4.20
C THR A 339 -0.27 -5.21 5.18
N LEU A 340 -1.55 -5.59 4.98
CA LEU A 340 -2.70 -5.13 5.76
C LEU A 340 -3.29 -6.29 6.57
N SER A 341 -2.91 -6.36 7.84
CA SER A 341 -3.21 -7.50 8.73
C SER A 341 -4.71 -7.83 8.86
N TRP A 342 -5.58 -6.82 8.82
CA TRP A 342 -7.02 -6.97 8.99
C TRP A 342 -7.74 -7.50 7.73
N THR A 343 -7.04 -7.64 6.61
CA THR A 343 -7.64 -8.07 5.33
C THR A 343 -7.69 -9.58 5.13
N HIS A 344 -7.29 -10.36 6.14
CA HIS A 344 -7.10 -11.81 6.02
C HIS A 344 -8.25 -12.68 6.56
N ASN A 345 -9.35 -12.07 7.00
CA ASN A 345 -10.60 -12.79 7.24
C ASN A 345 -11.78 -11.80 7.16
N LEU A 346 -12.98 -12.33 6.92
CA LEU A 346 -14.18 -11.50 6.71
C LEU A 346 -14.66 -10.83 8.00
N ASP A 347 -14.42 -11.41 9.17
CA ASP A 347 -14.75 -10.79 10.47
C ASP A 347 -13.97 -9.50 10.67
N ASP A 348 -12.65 -9.53 10.48
CA ASP A 348 -11.75 -8.39 10.60
C ASP A 348 -12.05 -7.33 9.53
N ILE A 349 -12.30 -7.74 8.28
CA ILE A 349 -12.66 -6.79 7.21
C ILE A 349 -13.95 -6.05 7.57
N THR A 350 -14.99 -6.76 8.00
CA THR A 350 -16.28 -6.14 8.33
C THR A 350 -16.21 -5.30 9.60
N ASN A 351 -15.50 -5.76 10.64
CA ASN A 351 -15.24 -4.98 11.87
C ASN A 351 -14.50 -3.68 11.52
N TYR A 352 -13.46 -3.76 10.68
CA TYR A 352 -12.67 -2.60 10.25
C TYR A 352 -13.52 -1.59 9.47
N ILE A 353 -14.36 -2.07 8.53
CA ILE A 353 -15.25 -1.20 7.76
C ILE A 353 -16.27 -0.51 8.66
N ASP A 354 -16.83 -1.22 9.65
CA ASP A 354 -17.78 -0.62 10.60
C ASP A 354 -17.14 0.51 11.43
N ASP A 355 -15.93 0.31 11.93
CA ASP A 355 -15.17 1.36 12.61
C ASP A 355 -14.82 2.51 11.65
N TYR A 356 -14.35 2.21 10.45
CA TYR A 356 -14.06 3.20 9.41
C TYR A 356 -15.26 4.10 9.10
N LEU A 357 -16.47 3.54 8.99
CA LEU A 357 -17.68 4.32 8.70
C LEU A 357 -18.01 5.30 9.83
N LYS A 358 -17.83 4.90 11.10
CA LYS A 358 -18.02 5.79 12.26
C LYS A 358 -17.01 6.93 12.24
N ILE A 359 -15.75 6.60 12.01
CA ILE A 359 -14.62 7.54 12.05
C ILE A 359 -14.74 8.57 10.93
N ILE A 360 -14.97 8.13 9.69
CA ILE A 360 -15.09 9.07 8.58
C ILE A 360 -16.33 9.96 8.73
N LYS A 361 -17.43 9.44 9.27
CA LYS A 361 -18.62 10.23 9.59
C LYS A 361 -18.33 11.29 10.64
N TYR A 362 -17.60 10.94 11.70
CA TYR A 362 -17.17 11.87 12.74
C TYR A 362 -16.32 13.00 12.14
N PHE A 363 -15.25 12.67 11.40
CA PHE A 363 -14.35 13.69 10.86
C PHE A 363 -14.97 14.55 9.78
N LYS A 364 -15.90 14.03 8.99
CA LYS A 364 -16.70 14.84 8.05
C LYS A 364 -17.57 15.87 8.77
N LYS A 365 -18.16 15.49 9.91
CA LYS A 365 -18.92 16.43 10.75
C LYS A 365 -18.02 17.48 11.37
N LYS A 366 -16.82 17.09 11.83
CA LYS A 366 -15.84 17.98 12.47
C LYS A 366 -15.16 18.93 11.49
N TYR A 367 -14.89 18.49 10.26
CA TYR A 367 -14.15 19.24 9.24
C TYR A 367 -14.82 19.17 7.84
N PRO A 368 -16.02 19.72 7.67
CA PRO A 368 -16.79 19.61 6.43
C PRO A 368 -16.02 20.13 5.20
N ASP A 369 -15.23 21.20 5.35
CA ASP A 369 -14.48 21.82 4.25
C ASP A 369 -13.11 21.17 3.97
N LYS A 370 -12.72 20.18 4.78
CA LYS A 370 -11.41 19.51 4.63
C LYS A 370 -11.51 18.15 3.96
N ILE A 371 -12.70 17.56 3.84
CA ILE A 371 -12.88 16.20 3.32
C ILE A 371 -13.85 16.21 2.11
N MET A 372 -13.37 15.73 0.96
CA MET A 372 -14.19 15.54 -0.24
C MET A 372 -14.41 14.06 -0.52
N ASP A 373 -15.67 13.70 -0.76
CA ASP A 373 -16.07 12.35 -1.16
C ASP A 373 -15.82 12.06 -2.63
N ILE A 374 -15.21 10.91 -2.90
CA ILE A 374 -14.99 10.38 -4.24
C ILE A 374 -15.51 8.95 -4.27
N LYS A 375 -16.72 8.80 -4.80
CA LYS A 375 -17.34 7.50 -5.05
C LYS A 375 -16.76 6.89 -6.34
N LEU A 376 -16.20 5.69 -6.25
CA LEU A 376 -15.53 4.99 -7.36
C LEU A 376 -16.43 4.88 -8.60
N GLU A 377 -17.70 4.56 -8.39
CA GLU A 377 -18.72 4.46 -9.43
C GLU A 377 -18.76 5.74 -10.28
N ASN A 378 -18.96 6.89 -9.62
CA ASN A 378 -19.00 8.19 -10.27
C ASN A 378 -17.68 8.56 -10.95
N LEU A 379 -16.55 8.19 -10.32
CA LEU A 379 -15.21 8.46 -10.83
C LEU A 379 -14.94 7.73 -12.16
N THR A 380 -15.35 6.45 -12.25
CA THR A 380 -15.16 5.66 -13.48
C THR A 380 -16.10 6.04 -14.61
N GLU A 381 -17.28 6.55 -14.29
CA GLU A 381 -18.25 7.00 -15.30
C GLU A 381 -17.92 8.38 -15.88
N ASN A 382 -17.44 9.31 -15.04
CA ASN A 382 -17.27 10.72 -15.39
C ASN A 382 -15.93 11.28 -14.87
N ASN A 383 -14.83 10.64 -15.24
CA ASN A 383 -13.48 10.96 -14.73
C ASN A 383 -13.09 12.44 -14.87
N GLU A 384 -13.40 13.09 -15.99
CA GLU A 384 -13.11 14.52 -16.22
C GLU A 384 -13.87 15.43 -15.27
N LYS A 385 -15.19 15.21 -15.15
CA LYS A 385 -16.03 16.02 -14.28
C LYS A 385 -15.60 15.90 -12.81
N ILE A 386 -15.30 14.67 -12.37
CA ILE A 386 -14.83 14.42 -11.00
C ILE A 386 -13.40 14.97 -10.82
N GLY A 387 -12.52 14.80 -11.80
CA GLY A 387 -11.17 15.37 -11.80
C GLY A 387 -11.17 16.89 -11.63
N LYS A 388 -11.98 17.61 -12.40
CA LYS A 388 -12.15 19.07 -12.26
C LYS A 388 -12.59 19.47 -10.85
N LYS A 389 -13.52 18.72 -10.24
CA LYS A 389 -13.95 18.95 -8.85
C LYS A 389 -12.83 18.72 -7.84
N ILE A 390 -12.05 17.65 -8.02
CA ILE A 390 -10.90 17.34 -7.17
C ILE A 390 -9.87 18.48 -7.22
N PHE A 391 -9.50 18.93 -8.42
CA PHE A 391 -8.55 20.02 -8.59
C PHE A 391 -9.02 21.31 -7.94
N ASN A 392 -10.30 21.68 -8.15
CA ASN A 392 -10.89 22.85 -7.51
C ASN A 392 -10.87 22.73 -5.97
N PHE A 393 -11.27 21.59 -5.41
CA PHE A 393 -11.26 21.35 -3.97
C PHE A 393 -9.85 21.44 -3.35
N CYS A 394 -8.84 21.02 -4.10
CA CYS A 394 -7.44 21.06 -3.71
C CYS A 394 -6.73 22.39 -4.05
N ASN A 395 -7.43 23.40 -4.56
CA ASN A 395 -6.85 24.68 -5.02
C ASN A 395 -5.72 24.49 -6.05
N LEU A 396 -6.02 23.69 -7.08
CA LEU A 396 -5.12 23.34 -8.18
C LEU A 396 -5.70 23.77 -9.52
N ASP A 397 -4.81 24.17 -10.43
CA ASP A 397 -5.19 24.48 -11.82
C ASP A 397 -5.43 23.19 -12.60
N TRP A 398 -6.62 23.04 -13.19
CA TRP A 398 -6.96 21.88 -14.01
C TRP A 398 -6.15 21.85 -15.31
N SER A 399 -5.69 20.65 -15.70
CA SER A 399 -5.01 20.40 -16.96
C SER A 399 -5.68 19.25 -17.71
N ASN A 400 -5.93 19.41 -19.02
CA ASN A 400 -6.48 18.33 -19.85
C ASN A 400 -5.49 17.15 -20.04
N LYS A 401 -4.20 17.34 -19.71
CA LYS A 401 -3.22 16.24 -19.71
C LYS A 401 -3.56 15.17 -18.65
N SER A 402 -4.35 15.53 -17.63
CA SER A 402 -4.67 14.67 -16.49
C SER A 402 -5.63 13.52 -16.82
N LEU A 403 -6.20 13.52 -18.03
CA LEU A 403 -7.05 12.45 -18.57
C LEU A 403 -6.32 11.45 -19.46
N ASN A 404 -5.08 11.75 -19.86
CA ASN A 404 -4.30 10.92 -20.80
C ASN A 404 -3.21 10.09 -20.11
N PHE A 405 -3.39 9.74 -18.83
CA PHE A 405 -2.39 8.99 -18.06
C PHE A 405 -2.11 7.60 -18.64
N SER A 406 -3.08 6.93 -19.26
CA SER A 406 -2.88 5.63 -19.93
C SER A 406 -1.91 5.69 -21.11
N LYS A 407 -1.65 6.88 -21.68
CA LYS A 407 -0.68 7.09 -22.77
C LYS A 407 0.73 7.42 -22.28
N LYS A 408 0.92 7.66 -20.98
CA LYS A 408 2.24 7.98 -20.41
C LYS A 408 3.05 6.70 -20.22
N LYS A 409 4.02 6.47 -21.12
CA LYS A 409 4.95 5.33 -21.03
C LYS A 409 5.73 5.31 -19.71
N ASP A 410 6.06 6.48 -19.16
CA ASP A 410 6.84 6.62 -17.93
C ASP A 410 6.02 6.77 -16.63
N LEU A 411 4.69 6.56 -16.66
CA LEU A 411 3.87 6.64 -15.45
C LEU A 411 4.33 5.57 -14.43
N GLN A 412 4.62 6.00 -13.21
CA GLN A 412 5.22 5.16 -12.17
C GLN A 412 4.15 4.74 -11.17
N ILE A 413 3.81 3.44 -11.10
CA ILE A 413 2.78 2.94 -10.19
C ILE A 413 3.28 1.67 -9.51
N LYS A 414 3.50 1.75 -8.18
CA LYS A 414 3.98 0.60 -7.37
C LYS A 414 2.87 -0.35 -6.92
N THR A 415 1.60 0.05 -7.04
CA THR A 415 0.47 -0.70 -6.47
C THR A 415 0.10 -1.91 -7.32
N THR A 416 -0.61 -2.88 -6.71
CA THR A 416 -1.18 -4.03 -7.44
C THR A 416 -2.24 -3.62 -8.48
N SER A 417 -2.70 -2.36 -8.47
CA SER A 417 -3.59 -1.79 -9.49
C SER A 417 -2.84 -1.24 -10.72
N ASN A 418 -1.50 -1.31 -10.76
CA ASN A 418 -0.68 -0.72 -11.81
C ASN A 418 -1.13 -1.15 -13.22
N VAL A 419 -1.24 -2.46 -13.48
CA VAL A 419 -1.65 -3.00 -14.79
C VAL A 419 -3.04 -2.49 -15.18
N GLN A 420 -4.00 -2.52 -14.25
CA GLN A 420 -5.38 -2.08 -14.47
C GLN A 420 -5.49 -0.60 -14.85
N LEU A 421 -4.57 0.25 -14.38
CA LEU A 421 -4.59 1.69 -14.66
C LEU A 421 -3.89 2.08 -15.96
N ARG A 422 -3.04 1.20 -16.50
CA ARG A 422 -2.43 1.38 -17.83
C ARG A 422 -3.42 1.06 -18.93
N GLU A 423 -4.38 0.19 -18.65
CA GLU A 423 -5.54 -0.03 -19.50
C GLU A 423 -6.51 1.18 -19.42
N LYS A 424 -7.40 1.30 -20.41
CA LYS A 424 -8.44 2.34 -20.39
C LYS A 424 -9.30 2.16 -19.15
N VAL A 425 -9.59 3.26 -18.43
CA VAL A 425 -10.51 3.21 -17.27
C VAL A 425 -11.82 2.55 -17.70
N THR A 426 -12.07 1.38 -17.14
CA THR A 426 -13.31 0.64 -17.34
C THR A 426 -14.37 1.22 -16.42
N LYS A 427 -15.62 1.25 -16.91
CA LYS A 427 -16.77 1.65 -16.09
C LYS A 427 -16.92 0.67 -14.93
N TYR A 428 -17.44 1.17 -13.82
CA TYR A 428 -17.79 0.32 -12.69
C TYR A 428 -18.77 -0.77 -13.12
N ASP A 429 -18.43 -2.01 -12.81
CA ASP A 429 -19.27 -3.16 -13.03
C ASP A 429 -20.02 -3.49 -11.74
N TYR A 430 -21.31 -3.16 -11.72
CA TYR A 430 -22.22 -3.39 -10.59
C TYR A 430 -22.54 -4.87 -10.35
N ASP A 431 -22.35 -5.73 -11.36
CA ASP A 431 -22.63 -7.17 -11.26
C ASP A 431 -21.38 -7.99 -10.93
N LYS A 432 -20.19 -7.39 -10.99
CA LYS A 432 -18.88 -8.02 -10.76
C LYS A 432 -18.82 -8.95 -9.54
N TYR A 433 -19.49 -8.57 -8.45
CA TYR A 433 -19.43 -9.29 -7.17
C TYR A 433 -20.74 -10.02 -6.81
N LYS A 434 -21.74 -9.99 -7.70
CA LYS A 434 -23.08 -10.54 -7.45
C LYS A 434 -23.04 -12.01 -6.98
N GLN A 435 -22.19 -12.81 -7.61
CA GLN A 435 -22.05 -14.25 -7.32
C GLN A 435 -21.37 -14.54 -5.99
N TYR A 436 -20.72 -13.56 -5.35
CA TYR A 436 -20.01 -13.74 -4.10
C TYR A 436 -20.81 -13.28 -2.88
N LYS A 437 -22.01 -12.73 -3.06
CA LYS A 437 -22.85 -12.24 -1.94
C LYS A 437 -23.09 -13.30 -0.86
N PHE A 438 -23.05 -14.58 -1.20
CA PHE A 438 -23.20 -15.67 -0.23
C PHE A 438 -22.19 -15.63 0.92
N ILE A 439 -20.99 -15.07 0.74
CA ILE A 439 -19.97 -14.98 1.80
C ILE A 439 -20.32 -13.91 2.85
N LEU A 440 -21.31 -13.06 2.57
CA LEU A 440 -21.72 -11.95 3.42
C LEU A 440 -22.94 -12.29 4.28
N ASN A 441 -23.61 -13.43 4.02
CA ASN A 441 -24.88 -13.79 4.65
C ASN A 441 -24.80 -13.76 6.19
N ASP A 442 -23.72 -14.29 6.76
CA ASP A 442 -23.51 -14.38 8.21
C ASP A 442 -23.33 -12.99 8.88
N TYR A 443 -22.99 -11.98 8.09
CA TYR A 443 -22.68 -10.63 8.56
C TYR A 443 -23.85 -9.65 8.48
N THR A 444 -24.88 -9.96 7.67
CA THR A 444 -26.05 -9.09 7.43
C THR A 444 -26.81 -8.75 8.70
N LYS A 445 -26.85 -9.67 9.67
CA LYS A 445 -27.47 -9.44 10.99
C LYS A 445 -26.62 -8.58 11.91
N LYS A 446 -25.30 -8.60 11.74
CA LYS A 446 -24.35 -7.90 12.62
C LYS A 446 -24.16 -6.43 12.21
N TYR A 447 -24.19 -6.12 10.92
CA TYR A 447 -23.93 -4.79 10.41
C TYR A 447 -25.07 -4.24 9.56
N LYS A 448 -25.65 -3.11 9.97
CA LYS A 448 -26.78 -2.47 9.27
C LYS A 448 -26.43 -1.89 7.90
N TRP A 449 -25.14 -1.68 7.62
CA TRP A 449 -24.67 -1.10 6.35
C TRP A 449 -24.48 -2.14 5.25
N LEU A 450 -24.55 -3.43 5.60
CA LEU A 450 -24.38 -4.58 4.70
C LEU A 450 -25.75 -5.08 4.21
#